data_AF-A0A3M0Y5Z9-F1
#
_entry.id   AF-A0A3M0Y5Z9-F1
#
_cell.length_a   1.000
_cell.length_b   1.000
_cell.length_c   1.000
_cell.angle_alpha   90.00
_cell.angle_beta   90.00
_cell.angle_gamma   90.00
#
_symmetry.space_group_name_H-M   'P 1'
#
loop_
_entity.id
_entity.type
_entity.pdbx_description
1 polymer ?
#
loop_
_entity_poly.entity_id
_entity_poly.type
_entity_poly.pdbx_seq_one_letter_code
_entity_poly.pdbx_strand_id
1 'polypeptide(L)'
;LRDNYELLWQIPDNRGYLQLVAIMQKFVDQSISANTNYDPKRFPDEKVPIKAILKDILYAYKLGVKTLYYHNTRDGVSDAQEDDGCAGGACKL
;
A
#
# COMPACT_ATOMS: atom_id res chain seq x y z
N LEU A 1 8.57 21.79 9.04
CA LEU A 1 8.53 20.31 8.99
C LEU A 1 7.40 19.77 8.11
N ARG A 2 6.25 20.46 7.98
CA ARG A 2 5.13 20.03 7.12
C ARG A 2 5.59 19.58 5.72
N ASP A 3 6.49 20.34 5.12
CA ASP A 3 6.96 20.10 3.74
C ASP A 3 7.96 18.94 3.61
N ASN A 4 8.34 18.30 4.71
CA ASN A 4 9.22 17.13 4.71
C ASN A 4 8.45 15.80 4.66
N TYR A 5 7.12 15.83 4.66
CA TYR A 5 6.28 14.63 4.64
C TYR A 5 5.71 14.37 3.24
N GLU A 6 5.76 13.11 2.82
CA GLU A 6 5.00 12.60 1.68
C GLU A 6 3.76 11.89 2.22
N LEU A 7 2.57 12.45 1.98
CA LEU A 7 1.31 11.84 2.39
C LEU A 7 0.91 10.70 1.46
N LEU A 8 0.14 9.73 1.96
CA LEU A 8 -0.26 8.51 1.22
C LEU A 8 -0.77 8.81 -0.20
N TRP A 9 -1.71 9.75 -0.33
CA TRP A 9 -2.32 10.12 -1.61
C TRP A 9 -1.52 11.14 -2.41
N GLN A 10 -0.34 11.55 -1.95
CA GLN A 10 0.65 12.29 -2.72
C GLN A 10 1.61 11.35 -3.46
N ILE A 11 1.85 10.14 -2.92
CA ILE A 11 2.68 9.10 -3.55
C ILE A 11 2.13 8.78 -4.96
N PRO A 12 2.95 8.81 -6.03
CA PRO A 12 2.48 8.62 -7.41
C PRO A 12 1.99 7.19 -7.71
N ASP A 13 2.71 6.18 -7.23
CA ASP A 13 2.43 4.75 -7.43
C ASP A 13 3.05 3.88 -6.31
N ASN A 14 2.80 2.57 -6.34
CA ASN A 14 3.29 1.65 -5.30
C ASN A 14 4.79 1.29 -5.41
N ARG A 15 5.52 1.71 -6.46
CA ARG A 15 6.86 1.16 -6.73
C ARG A 15 7.89 1.53 -5.69
N GLY A 16 7.96 2.81 -5.32
CA GLY A 16 8.91 3.30 -4.32
C GLY A 16 8.68 2.62 -2.97
N TYR A 17 7.42 2.57 -2.54
CA TYR A 17 7.02 1.87 -1.32
C TYR A 17 7.38 0.38 -1.35
N LEU A 18 7.04 -0.35 -2.42
CA LEU A 18 7.35 -1.79 -2.53
C LEU A 18 8.87 -2.07 -2.57
N GLN A 19 9.68 -1.18 -3.14
CA GLN A 19 11.14 -1.28 -3.07
C GLN A 19 11.67 -1.13 -1.64
N LEU A 20 11.14 -0.16 -0.88
CA LEU A 20 11.51 0.02 0.52
C LEU A 20 11.12 -1.20 1.36
N VAL A 21 9.91 -1.73 1.17
CA VAL A 21 9.45 -2.98 1.81
C VAL A 21 10.40 -4.12 1.48
N ALA A 22 10.79 -4.29 0.22
CA ALA A 22 11.71 -5.35 -0.18
C ALA A 22 13.10 -5.21 0.45
N ILE A 23 13.63 -3.98 0.56
CA ILE A 23 14.89 -3.71 1.26
C ILE A 23 14.79 -4.10 2.73
N MET A 24 13.69 -3.74 3.41
CA MET A 24 13.42 -4.15 4.79
C MET A 24 13.30 -5.67 4.91
N GLN A 25 12.58 -6.32 3.98
CA GLN A 25 12.31 -7.76 3.97
C GLN A 25 13.58 -8.61 3.92
N LYS A 26 14.70 -8.07 3.41
CA LYS A 26 16.03 -8.70 3.47
C LYS A 26 16.48 -9.03 4.90
N PHE A 27 16.06 -8.24 5.87
CA PHE A 27 16.50 -8.34 7.27
C PHE A 27 15.37 -8.73 8.24
N VAL A 28 14.12 -8.72 7.78
CA VAL A 28 12.98 -9.20 8.56
C VAL A 28 12.87 -10.72 8.45
N ASP A 29 12.91 -11.39 9.60
CA ASP A 29 12.83 -12.85 9.74
C ASP A 29 11.49 -13.40 9.20
N GLN A 30 10.38 -12.81 9.63
CA GLN A 30 9.03 -13.16 9.20
C GLN A 30 8.62 -12.37 7.96
N SER A 31 7.45 -11.73 7.97
CA SER A 31 6.90 -10.98 6.85
C SER A 31 6.49 -9.58 7.27
N ILE A 32 6.19 -8.72 6.29
CA ILE A 32 5.73 -7.36 6.50
C ILE A 32 4.29 -7.23 6.00
N SER A 33 3.42 -6.59 6.77
CA SER A 33 2.05 -6.22 6.37
C SER A 33 2.07 -5.07 5.36
N ALA A 34 2.57 -5.35 4.14
CA ALA A 34 2.76 -4.36 3.09
C ALA A 34 1.45 -4.05 2.37
N ASN A 35 1.09 -2.78 2.28
CA ASN A 35 -0.15 -2.35 1.62
C ASN A 35 0.08 -1.97 0.15
N THR A 36 -0.99 -2.00 -0.65
CA THR A 36 -1.01 -1.40 -1.99
C THR A 36 -2.13 -0.37 -2.05
N ASN A 37 -1.89 0.76 -2.70
CA ASN A 37 -2.79 1.92 -2.65
C ASN A 37 -3.09 2.41 -4.06
N TYR A 38 -4.36 2.70 -4.32
CA TYR A 38 -4.82 3.15 -5.64
C TYR A 38 -5.86 4.27 -5.47
N ASP A 39 -5.62 5.39 -6.16
CA ASP A 39 -6.59 6.47 -6.27
C ASP A 39 -7.27 6.37 -7.64
N PRO A 40 -8.55 5.98 -7.71
CA PRO A 40 -9.26 5.80 -8.98
C PRO A 40 -9.23 7.06 -9.86
N LYS A 41 -9.21 8.26 -9.27
CA LYS A 41 -9.18 9.55 -9.98
C LYS A 41 -7.91 9.77 -10.80
N ARG A 42 -6.87 8.97 -10.59
CA ARG A 42 -5.61 9.02 -11.35
C ARG A 42 -5.62 8.14 -12.60
N PHE A 43 -6.70 7.39 -12.83
CA PHE A 43 -6.83 6.49 -13.96
C PHE A 43 -7.95 6.95 -14.91
N PRO A 44 -7.88 6.56 -16.20
CA PRO A 44 -8.98 6.79 -17.14
C PRO A 44 -10.30 6.22 -16.60
N ASP A 45 -11.40 6.91 -16.88
CA ASP A 45 -12.76 6.54 -16.46
C ASP A 45 -12.94 6.34 -14.95
N GLU A 46 -12.04 6.92 -14.14
CA GLU A 46 -11.99 6.77 -12.68
C GLU A 46 -11.97 5.29 -12.22
N LYS A 47 -11.34 4.42 -13.01
CA LYS A 47 -11.28 2.97 -12.74
C LYS A 47 -9.85 2.49 -12.73
N VAL A 48 -9.48 1.80 -11.64
CA VAL A 48 -8.17 1.16 -11.53
C VAL A 48 -8.13 -0.05 -12.49
N PRO A 49 -7.24 -0.07 -13.50
CA PRO A 49 -7.17 -1.19 -14.42
C PRO A 49 -6.60 -2.42 -13.71
N ILE A 50 -7.23 -3.59 -13.87
CA ILE A 50 -6.74 -4.87 -13.32
C ILE A 50 -5.28 -5.14 -13.75
N LYS A 51 -4.92 -4.72 -14.97
CA LYS A 51 -3.54 -4.83 -15.49
C LYS A 51 -2.52 -4.08 -14.61
N ALA A 52 -2.89 -2.94 -14.03
CA ALA A 52 -2.01 -2.20 -13.12
C ALA A 52 -1.81 -2.97 -11.81
N ILE A 53 -2.90 -3.50 -11.23
CA ILE A 53 -2.86 -4.29 -9.99
C ILE A 53 -2.00 -5.55 -10.18
N LEU A 54 -2.21 -6.31 -11.25
CA LEU A 54 -1.42 -7.50 -11.55
C LEU A 54 0.07 -7.19 -11.76
N LYS A 55 0.38 -6.04 -12.39
CA LYS A 55 1.76 -5.60 -12.57
C LYS A 55 2.43 -5.31 -11.24
N ASP A 56 1.73 -4.70 -10.29
CA ASP A 56 2.27 -4.40 -8.96
C ASP A 56 2.43 -5.67 -8.12
N ILE A 57 1.52 -6.63 -8.22
CA ILE A 57 1.67 -7.96 -7.58
C ILE A 57 2.90 -8.68 -8.12
N LEU A 58 3.06 -8.75 -9.45
CA LEU A 58 4.23 -9.37 -10.08
C LEU A 58 5.53 -8.63 -9.74
N TYR A 59 5.46 -7.31 -9.59
CA TYR A 59 6.60 -6.50 -9.19
C TYR A 59 7.01 -6.77 -7.73
N ALA A 60 6.04 -6.84 -6.80
CA ALA A 60 6.28 -7.21 -5.42
C ALA A 60 6.90 -8.62 -5.31
N TYR A 61 6.37 -9.58 -6.07
CA TYR A 61 6.91 -10.93 -6.18
C TYR A 61 8.36 -10.93 -6.68
N LYS A 62 8.64 -10.18 -7.76
CA LYS A 62 10.00 -10.05 -8.32
C LYS A 62 11.00 -9.50 -7.31
N LEU A 63 10.58 -8.60 -6.42
CA LEU A 63 11.45 -7.98 -5.41
C LEU A 63 11.63 -8.85 -4.15
N GLY A 64 10.87 -9.95 -4.00
CA GLY A 64 10.93 -10.82 -2.82
C GLY A 64 10.08 -10.34 -1.64
N VAL A 65 9.05 -9.53 -1.88
CA VAL A 65 8.05 -9.19 -0.86
C VAL A 65 7.24 -10.45 -0.52
N LYS A 66 7.17 -10.80 0.76
CA LYS A 66 6.58 -12.08 1.20
C LYS A 66 5.04 -12.04 1.30
N THR A 67 4.46 -10.93 1.76
CA THR A 67 3.00 -10.77 1.89
C THR A 67 2.52 -9.39 1.47
N LEU A 68 1.33 -9.31 0.89
CA LEU A 68 0.56 -8.09 0.70
C LEU A 68 -0.67 -8.15 1.62
N TYR A 69 -0.97 -7.07 2.32
CA TYR A 69 -2.00 -7.02 3.34
C TYR A 69 -3.25 -6.29 2.85
N TYR A 70 -3.34 -4.97 3.01
CA TYR A 70 -4.49 -4.22 2.50
C TYR A 70 -4.28 -3.68 1.09
N HIS A 71 -5.38 -3.65 0.36
CA HIS A 71 -5.54 -2.93 -0.89
C HIS A 71 -6.43 -1.72 -0.63
N ASN A 72 -5.81 -0.54 -0.50
CA ASN A 72 -6.53 0.69 -0.20
C ASN A 72 -6.96 1.36 -1.50
N THR A 73 -8.27 1.61 -1.63
CA THR A 73 -8.84 2.39 -2.73
C THR A 73 -9.31 3.72 -2.18
N ARG A 74 -8.87 4.84 -2.75
CA ARG A 74 -9.32 6.15 -2.31
C ARG A 74 -10.79 6.35 -2.66
N ASP A 75 -11.65 6.46 -1.66
CA ASP A 75 -13.10 6.63 -1.79
C ASP A 75 -13.54 8.11 -1.75
N GLY A 76 -12.61 9.02 -1.40
CA GLY A 76 -12.89 10.46 -1.32
C GLY A 76 -13.65 10.89 -0.06
N VAL A 77 -13.79 9.99 0.93
CA VAL A 77 -14.34 10.31 2.25
C VAL A 77 -13.28 11.09 3.05
N SER A 78 -13.69 12.15 3.74
CA SER A 78 -12.83 12.90 4.66
C SER A 78 -12.29 11.97 5.75
N ASP A 79 -11.05 12.20 6.24
CA ASP A 79 -10.23 11.36 7.14
C ASP A 79 -10.87 10.88 8.47
N ALA A 80 -12.17 11.04 8.68
CA ALA A 80 -12.96 10.40 9.72
C ALA A 80 -13.33 8.95 9.32
N GLN A 81 -12.34 8.10 9.10
CA GLN A 81 -12.55 6.65 9.08
C GLN A 81 -12.11 6.12 10.44
N GLU A 82 -13.07 5.63 11.23
CA GLU A 82 -12.78 4.87 12.44
C GLU A 82 -11.98 3.63 12.05
N ASP A 83 -10.81 3.49 12.66
CA ASP A 83 -9.90 2.37 12.52
C ASP A 83 -10.52 1.14 13.21
N ASP A 84 -11.51 0.52 12.57
CA ASP A 84 -12.07 -0.80 12.91
C ASP A 84 -11.06 -1.92 12.57
N GLY A 85 -9.81 -1.68 12.95
CA GLY A 85 -8.68 -2.56 12.72
C GLY A 85 -8.69 -3.74 13.69
N CYS A 86 -8.81 -4.94 13.13
CA CYS A 86 -8.47 -6.22 13.75
C CYS A 86 -9.07 -6.42 15.16
N ALA A 87 -10.33 -6.90 15.21
CA ALA A 87 -11.06 -7.27 16.43
C ALA A 87 -10.36 -8.31 17.35
N GLY A 88 -9.16 -8.80 16.99
CA GLY A 88 -8.39 -9.76 17.76
C GLY A 88 -7.37 -9.16 18.74
N GLY A 89 -7.11 -7.84 18.73
CA GLY A 89 -6.31 -7.14 19.75
C GLY A 89 -4.86 -7.60 19.98
N ALA A 90 -4.40 -8.67 19.35
CA ALA A 90 -3.10 -9.30 19.61
C ALA A 90 -2.01 -8.91 18.58
N CYS A 91 -2.40 -8.26 17.47
CA CYS A 91 -1.52 -7.93 16.34
C CYS A 91 -1.38 -6.42 16.07
N LYS A 92 -1.80 -5.58 17.02
CA LYS A 92 -1.54 -4.14 17.02
C LYS A 92 -0.52 -3.89 18.13
N LEU A 93 0.57 -3.19 17.81
CA LEU A 93 1.58 -2.77 18.81
C LEU A 93 0.96 -1.80 19.81
#